data_AF-A0A348UJV7-F1
#
_entry.id   AF-A0A348UJV7-F1
#
_cell.length_a   1.000
_cell.length_b   1.000
_cell.length_c   1.000
_cell.angle_alpha   90.00
_cell.angle_beta   90.00
_cell.angle_gamma   90.00
#
_symmetry.space_group_name_H-M   'P 1'
#
loop_
_entity.id
_entity.type
_entity.pdbx_description
1 polymer ?
#
loop_
_entity_poly.entity_id
_entity_poly.type
_entity_poly.pdbx_seq_one_letter_code
_entity_poly.pdbx_strand_id
1 'polypeptide(L)'
;MSVPATGLQLQSIVRQSGVLELSLAEVAVPAPGDDEVVVRVEAAPINPSDLGLLFGGADISTVRVSGTASRPVITADVPPAGMRAMTARMDQALPAGNEGAGVVVAAGASPAA
;
A
#
# COMPACT_ATOMS: atom_id res chain seq x y z
N MET A 1 3.05 -25.61 -0.39
CA MET A 1 3.05 -24.49 0.59
C MET A 1 1.61 -24.04 0.76
N SER A 2 1.14 -23.81 1.98
CA SER A 2 -0.18 -23.20 2.20
C SER A 2 -0.09 -21.69 1.99
N VAL A 3 -1.04 -21.11 1.25
CA VAL A 3 -1.19 -19.65 1.15
C VAL A 3 -1.64 -19.12 2.52
N PRO A 4 -0.99 -18.09 3.10
CA PRO A 4 -1.42 -17.53 4.37
C PRO A 4 -2.79 -16.86 4.21
N ALA A 5 -3.62 -16.87 5.26
CA ALA A 5 -4.94 -16.24 5.22
C ALA A 5 -4.88 -14.70 5.19
N THR A 6 -3.77 -14.12 5.69
CA THR A 6 -3.52 -12.69 5.70
C THR A 6 -2.09 -12.37 5.28
N GLY A 7 -1.88 -11.13 4.85
CA GLY A 7 -0.58 -10.58 4.45
C GLY A 7 -0.46 -9.11 4.83
N LEU A 8 0.75 -8.55 4.71
CA LEU A 8 0.98 -7.14 4.96
C LEU A 8 0.91 -6.35 3.66
N GLN A 9 0.20 -5.24 3.69
CA GLN A 9 0.12 -4.29 2.59
C GLN A 9 0.51 -2.90 3.07
N LEU A 10 1.44 -2.26 2.36
CA LEU A 10 1.76 -0.85 2.57
C LEU A 10 0.58 0.00 2.09
N GLN A 11 0.05 0.83 2.98
CA GLN A 11 -1.06 1.73 2.70
C GLN A 11 -0.69 3.18 3.00
N SER A 12 -1.27 4.09 2.22
CA SER A 12 -1.11 5.54 2.33
C SER A 12 -2.47 6.22 2.53
N ILE A 13 -2.63 6.92 3.64
CA ILE A 13 -3.84 7.66 4.01
C ILE A 13 -3.49 9.14 4.18
N VAL A 14 -4.21 10.02 3.50
CA VAL A 14 -4.19 11.46 3.81
C VAL A 14 -5.43 11.79 4.62
N ARG A 15 -5.25 12.15 5.89
CA ARG A 15 -6.36 12.47 6.80
C ARG A 15 -6.82 13.91 6.60
N GLN A 16 -8.11 14.16 6.83
CA GLN A 16 -8.67 15.54 6.85
C GLN A 16 -7.93 16.48 7.81
N SER A 17 -7.29 15.95 8.85
CA SER A 17 -6.48 16.70 9.80
C SER A 17 -5.20 17.31 9.19
N GLY A 18 -4.90 17.05 7.91
CA GLY A 18 -3.66 17.52 7.27
C GLY A 18 -2.47 16.64 7.58
N VAL A 19 -2.68 15.34 7.80
CA VAL A 19 -1.62 14.38 8.12
C VAL A 19 -1.65 13.25 7.11
N LEU A 20 -0.51 13.00 6.47
CA LEU A 20 -0.22 11.76 5.76
C LEU A 20 0.15 10.70 6.78
N GLU A 21 -0.33 9.48 6.60
CA GLU A 21 0.08 8.29 7.34
C GLU A 21 0.41 7.15 6.37
N LEU A 22 1.58 6.56 6.54
CA LEU A 22 1.98 5.31 5.91
C LEU A 22 2.10 4.22 6.96
N SER A 23 1.51 3.06 6.71
CA SER A 23 1.56 1.92 7.63
C SER A 23 1.43 0.58 6.90
N LEU A 24 1.82 -0.50 7.59
CA LEU A 24 1.63 -1.87 7.13
C LEU A 24 0.31 -2.43 7.68
N ALA A 25 -0.74 -2.36 6.88
CA ALA A 25 -2.04 -2.93 7.19
C ALA A 25 -2.00 -4.46 7.02
N GLU A 26 -2.68 -5.18 7.90
CA GLU A 26 -2.95 -6.60 7.69
C GLU A 26 -4.21 -6.75 6.85
N VAL A 27 -4.09 -7.45 5.72
CA VAL A 27 -5.19 -7.64 4.75
C VAL A 27 -5.39 -9.12 4.48
N ALA A 28 -6.62 -9.50 4.13
CA ALA A 28 -6.92 -10.87 3.71
C ALA A 28 -6.19 -11.20 2.41
N VAL A 29 -5.68 -12.42 2.30
CA VAL A 29 -5.21 -13.00 1.03
C VAL A 29 -6.30 -13.96 0.57
N PRO A 30 -7.22 -13.53 -0.30
CA PRO A 30 -8.31 -14.37 -0.75
C PRO A 30 -7.80 -15.55 -1.58
N ALA A 31 -8.57 -16.64 -1.58
CA ALA A 31 -8.38 -17.67 -2.61
C ALA A 31 -8.65 -17.05 -3.99
N PRO A 32 -7.90 -17.46 -5.03
CA PRO A 32 -8.15 -16.94 -6.37
C PRO A 32 -9.52 -17.39 -6.88
N GLY A 33 -10.23 -16.50 -7.59
CA GLY A 33 -11.33 -16.90 -8.45
C GLY A 33 -10.85 -17.76 -9.63
N ASP A 34 -11.79 -18.21 -10.48
CA ASP A 34 -11.50 -19.19 -11.53
C ASP A 34 -10.37 -18.78 -12.50
N ASP A 35 -10.27 -17.48 -12.83
CA ASP A 35 -9.30 -16.91 -13.78
C ASP A 35 -8.20 -16.06 -13.10
N GLU A 36 -8.01 -16.23 -11.79
CA GLU A 36 -7.08 -15.43 -11.00
C GLU A 36 -5.90 -16.26 -10.48
N VAL A 37 -4.83 -15.56 -10.10
CA VAL A 37 -3.68 -16.15 -9.41
C VAL A 37 -3.37 -15.38 -8.14
N VAL A 38 -2.83 -16.08 -7.14
CA VAL A 38 -2.21 -15.48 -5.97
C VAL A 38 -0.70 -15.51 -6.16
N VAL A 39 -0.10 -14.34 -6.21
CA VAL A 39 1.35 -14.17 -6.33
C VAL A 39 1.95 -13.80 -4.98
N ARG A 40 2.91 -14.59 -4.49
CA ARG A 40 3.81 -14.15 -3.43
C ARG A 40 4.83 -13.22 -4.06
N VAL A 41 4.60 -11.92 -3.96
CA VAL A 41 5.50 -10.88 -4.47
C VAL A 41 6.81 -10.92 -3.67
N GLU A 42 7.93 -11.01 -4.37
CA GLU A 42 9.29 -11.10 -3.78
C GLU A 42 10.15 -9.88 -4.15
N ALA A 43 9.77 -9.14 -5.20
CA ALA A 43 10.39 -7.89 -5.58
C ALA A 43 9.35 -6.90 -6.12
N ALA A 44 9.43 -5.65 -5.70
CA ALA A 44 8.69 -4.53 -6.28
C ALA A 44 9.61 -3.31 -6.34
N PRO A 45 9.66 -2.57 -7.46
CA PRO A 45 10.43 -1.34 -7.54
C PRO A 45 9.76 -0.21 -6.74
N ILE A 46 10.52 0.86 -6.49
CA ILE A 46 9.98 2.13 -6.02
C ILE A 46 10.19 3.14 -7.13
N ASN A 47 9.14 3.38 -7.93
CA ASN A 47 9.17 4.29 -9.06
C ASN A 47 8.62 5.67 -8.68
N PRO A 48 8.87 6.72 -9.49
CA PRO A 48 8.31 8.05 -9.25
C PRO A 48 6.78 8.09 -9.13
N SER A 49 6.06 7.25 -9.88
CA SER A 49 4.59 7.13 -9.79
C SER A 49 4.15 6.59 -8.43
N ASP A 50 4.86 5.60 -7.89
CA ASP A 50 4.59 5.04 -6.56
C ASP A 50 4.84 6.09 -5.48
N LEU A 51 5.93 6.86 -5.59
CA LEU A 51 6.24 7.95 -4.67
C LEU A 51 5.14 9.02 -4.65
N GLY A 52 4.54 9.32 -5.81
CA GLY A 52 3.41 10.23 -5.93
C GLY A 52 2.18 9.76 -5.14
N LEU A 53 1.89 8.45 -5.16
CA LEU A 53 0.81 7.87 -4.37
C LEU A 53 1.17 7.74 -2.89
N LEU A 54 2.38 7.30 -2.56
CA LEU A 54 2.83 7.11 -1.19
C LEU A 54 2.83 8.44 -0.43
N PHE A 55 3.47 9.46 -0.97
CA PHE A 55 3.71 10.70 -0.26
C PHE A 55 2.73 11.82 -0.59
N GLY A 56 2.11 11.77 -1.77
CA GLY A 56 1.13 12.78 -2.19
C GLY A 56 1.65 14.20 -2.06
N GLY A 57 0.85 15.06 -1.45
CA GLY A 57 1.19 16.47 -1.19
C GLY A 57 1.90 16.73 0.14
N ALA A 58 2.44 15.71 0.82
CA ALA A 58 3.06 15.87 2.14
C ALA A 58 4.43 16.56 2.08
N ASP A 59 4.78 17.29 3.14
CA ASP A 59 6.13 17.83 3.34
C ASP A 59 7.00 16.79 4.05
N ILE A 60 7.91 16.17 3.30
CA ILE A 60 8.78 15.10 3.81
C ILE A 60 9.77 15.59 4.87
N SER A 61 10.04 16.90 4.96
CA SER A 61 10.88 17.44 6.04
C SER A 61 10.23 17.31 7.43
N THR A 62 8.91 17.08 7.48
CA THR A 62 8.12 16.94 8.71
C THR A 62 7.90 15.48 9.14
N VAL A 63 8.62 14.54 8.51
CA VAL A 63 8.46 13.11 8.79
C VAL A 63 8.68 12.79 10.27
N ARG A 64 7.77 11.99 10.82
CA ARG A 64 7.83 11.42 12.16
C ARG A 64 7.62 9.92 12.05
N VAL A 65 8.42 9.16 12.79
CA VAL A 65 8.34 7.69 12.81
C VAL A 65 7.85 7.24 14.17
N SER A 66 6.90 6.30 14.17
CA SER A 66 6.33 5.69 15.36
C SER A 66 6.03 4.21 15.10
N GLY A 67 5.35 3.55 16.04
CA GLY A 67 5.08 2.12 15.95
C GLY A 67 6.28 1.27 16.36
N THR A 68 6.40 0.08 15.77
CA THR A 68 7.46 -0.89 16.07
C THR A 68 8.33 -1.13 14.85
N ALA A 69 9.52 -1.74 15.02
CA ALA A 69 10.37 -2.09 13.90
C ALA A 69 9.67 -3.00 12.86
N SER A 70 8.78 -3.88 13.30
CA SER A 70 7.99 -4.78 12.43
C SER A 70 6.71 -4.15 11.87
N ARG A 71 6.24 -3.07 12.49
CA ARG A 71 5.01 -2.34 12.10
C ARG A 71 5.28 -0.84 12.24
N PRO A 72 6.13 -0.27 11.38
CA PRO A 72 6.42 1.16 11.45
C PRO A 72 5.20 1.94 10.97
N VAL A 73 5.02 3.11 11.57
CA VAL A 73 4.05 4.11 11.10
C VAL A 73 4.83 5.38 10.82
N ILE A 74 4.74 5.87 9.58
CA ILE A 74 5.36 7.13 9.16
C ILE A 74 4.24 8.15 9.02
N THR A 75 4.39 9.31 9.67
CA THR A 75 3.49 10.44 9.48
C THR A 75 4.23 11.67 8.98
N ALA A 76 3.54 12.51 8.22
CA ALA A 76 4.05 13.79 7.74
C ALA A 76 2.92 14.81 7.60
N ASP A 77 3.23 16.08 7.77
CA ASP A 77 2.27 17.17 7.63
C ASP A 77 1.98 17.41 6.15
N VAL A 78 0.71 17.63 5.82
CA VAL A 78 0.25 17.99 4.48
C VAL A 78 -0.14 19.46 4.49
N PRO A 79 0.65 20.37 3.89
CA PRO A 79 0.34 21.78 3.88
C PRO A 79 -0.98 22.08 3.14
N PRO A 80 -1.63 23.22 3.38
CA PRO A 80 -2.93 23.54 2.78
C PRO A 80 -2.96 23.46 1.24
N ALA A 81 -1.84 23.75 0.57
CA ALA A 81 -1.72 23.59 -0.88
C ALA A 81 -1.73 22.12 -1.32
N GLY A 82 -1.02 21.25 -0.60
CA GLY A 82 -1.03 19.81 -0.82
C GLY A 82 -2.40 19.20 -0.56
N MET A 83 -3.08 19.66 0.50
CA MET A 83 -4.42 19.17 0.85
C MET A 83 -5.43 19.34 -0.29
N ARG A 84 -5.41 20.47 -1.02
CA ARG A 84 -6.32 20.66 -2.17
C ARG A 84 -6.15 19.58 -3.23
N ALA A 85 -4.92 19.17 -3.52
CA ALA A 85 -4.63 18.13 -4.50
C ALA A 85 -5.05 16.73 -4.02
N MET A 86 -5.15 16.50 -2.71
CA MET A 86 -5.46 15.19 -2.12
C MET A 86 -6.96 14.94 -1.90
N THR A 87 -7.84 15.91 -2.20
CA THR A 87 -9.29 15.85 -1.96
C THR A 87 -9.94 14.52 -2.37
N ALA A 88 -9.57 13.98 -3.55
CA ALA A 88 -10.17 12.76 -4.09
C ALA A 88 -9.88 11.47 -3.29
N ARG A 89 -8.87 11.50 -2.42
CA ARG A 89 -8.37 10.35 -1.66
C ARG A 89 -8.30 10.58 -0.14
N MET A 90 -8.89 11.66 0.36
CA MET A 90 -8.90 11.94 1.79
C MET A 90 -9.58 10.80 2.54
N ASP A 91 -8.98 10.40 3.65
CA ASP A 91 -9.41 9.32 4.54
C ASP A 91 -9.52 7.93 3.88
N GLN A 92 -9.04 7.79 2.63
CA GLN A 92 -8.97 6.50 1.94
C GLN A 92 -7.60 5.86 2.18
N ALA A 93 -7.61 4.61 2.65
CA ALA A 93 -6.43 3.79 2.75
C ALA A 93 -6.11 3.16 1.39
N LEU A 94 -5.17 3.78 0.68
CA LEU A 94 -4.81 3.34 -0.67
C LEU A 94 -3.55 2.47 -0.64
N PRO A 95 -3.56 1.29 -1.28
CA PRO A 95 -2.36 0.49 -1.49
C PRO A 95 -1.43 1.15 -2.50
N ALA A 96 -0.13 0.89 -2.40
CA ALA A 96 0.87 1.35 -3.36
C ALA A 96 1.68 0.20 -3.95
N GLY A 97 2.37 0.47 -5.07
CA GLY A 97 3.13 -0.50 -5.84
C GLY A 97 2.35 -0.98 -7.06
N ASN A 98 2.56 -0.31 -8.19
CA ASN A 98 1.90 -0.68 -9.46
C ASN A 98 2.50 -1.94 -10.09
N GLU A 99 3.76 -2.26 -9.76
CA GLU A 99 4.54 -3.31 -10.41
C GLU A 99 5.21 -4.20 -9.37
N GLY A 100 5.43 -5.46 -9.75
CA GLY A 100 6.17 -6.42 -8.93
C GLY A 100 6.40 -7.73 -9.67
N ALA A 101 7.29 -8.55 -9.10
CA ALA A 101 7.60 -9.89 -9.54
C ALA A 101 7.61 -10.85 -8.34
N GLY A 102 7.27 -12.10 -8.60
CA GLY A 102 7.16 -13.11 -7.55
C GLY A 102 6.79 -14.48 -8.10
N VAL A 103 6.36 -15.35 -7.19
CA VAL A 103 6.01 -16.74 -7.49
C VAL A 103 4.51 -16.92 -7.33
N VAL A 104 3.86 -17.57 -8.30
CA VAL A 104 2.46 -18.01 -8.16
C VAL A 104 2.38 -19.11 -7.10
N VAL A 105 1.57 -18.89 -6.05
CA VAL A 105 1.41 -19.81 -4.91
C VAL A 105 0.03 -20.46 -4.84
N ALA A 106 -0.94 -19.94 -5.58
CA ALA A 106 -2.23 -20.56 -5.88
C ALA A 106 -2.78 -20.01 -7.20
N ALA A 107 -3.59 -20.81 -7.90
CA ALA A 107 -4.26 -20.44 -9.16
C ALA A 107 -5.72 -20.92 -9.12
N GLY A 108 -6.57 -20.27 -9.88
CA GLY A 108 -7.96 -20.65 -10.11
C GLY A 108 -8.10 -21.97 -10.87
N ALA A 109 -9.35 -22.38 -11.09
CA ALA A 109 -9.66 -23.65 -11.74
C ALA A 109 -9.61 -23.61 -13.27
N SER A 110 -9.57 -22.43 -13.89
CA SER A 110 -9.59 -22.34 -15.35
C SER A 110 -8.27 -22.83 -15.96
N PRO A 111 -8.28 -23.41 -17.17
CA PRO A 111 -7.04 -23.87 -17.81
C PRO A 111 -6.03 -22.77 -18.12
N ALA A 112 -6.44 -21.50 -18.07
CA ALA A 112 -5.61 -20.33 -18.36
C ALA A 112 -5.09 -19.63 -17.10
N ALA A 113 -5.54 -20.05 -15.90
CA ALA A 113 -5.07 -19.54 -14.62
C ALA A 113 -3.65 -20.01 -14.27
#